data_AF-A0A0V1FMQ2-F1
#
_entry.id   AF-A0A0V1FMQ2-F1
#
_cell.length_a   1.000
_cell.length_b   1.000
_cell.length_c   1.000
_cell.angle_alpha   90.00
_cell.angle_beta   90.00
_cell.angle_gamma   90.00
#
_symmetry.space_group_name_H-M   'P 1'
#
loop_
_entity.id
_entity.type
_entity.pdbx_description
1 polymer ?
#
loop_
_entity_poly.entity_id
_entity_poly.type
_entity_poly.pdbx_seq_one_letter_code
_entity_poly.pdbx_strand_id
1 'polypeptide(L)'
;MASAAKVRSKKLAANKDRLNELLAELEELCLESADVGEIKEQISLTKKIYHESDALQCELLLDLDGEERQSAIEDWSKWRKLFQTAEIPSVRNN
;
A
#
# COMPACT_ATOMS: atom_id res chain seq x y z
N MET A 1 -17.77 16.34 10.95
CA MET A 1 -16.69 16.02 9.98
C MET A 1 -15.83 14.83 10.44
N ALA A 2 -15.59 14.62 11.75
CA ALA A 2 -14.82 13.48 12.28
C ALA A 2 -15.29 12.07 11.86
N SER A 3 -16.58 11.88 11.53
CA SER A 3 -17.10 10.57 11.11
C SER A 3 -16.56 10.12 9.74
N ALA A 4 -16.37 11.05 8.80
CA ALA A 4 -15.82 10.75 7.47
C ALA A 4 -14.32 10.43 7.53
N ALA A 5 -13.54 11.21 8.30
CA ALA A 5 -12.12 10.94 8.54
C ALA A 5 -11.92 9.55 9.20
N LYS A 6 -12.77 9.18 10.15
CA LYS A 6 -12.73 7.85 10.80
C LYS A 6 -13.04 6.72 9.83
N VAL A 7 -13.98 6.91 8.90
CA VAL A 7 -14.27 5.94 7.84
C VAL A 7 -13.09 5.81 6.88
N ARG A 8 -12.49 6.92 6.44
CA ARG A 8 -11.29 6.94 5.59
C ARG A 8 -10.10 6.23 6.25
N SER A 9 -9.85 6.53 7.52
CA SER A 9 -8.78 5.90 8.31
C SER A 9 -8.95 4.38 8.39
N LYS A 10 -10.17 3.88 8.65
CA LYS A 10 -10.47 2.44 8.64
C LYS A 10 -10.25 1.81 7.27
N LYS A 11 -10.70 2.47 6.20
CA LYS A 11 -10.52 1.98 4.83
C LYS A 11 -9.04 1.92 4.45
N LEU A 12 -8.26 2.93 4.87
CA LEU A 12 -6.82 2.97 4.66
C LEU A 12 -6.10 1.84 5.42
N ALA A 13 -6.49 1.54 6.66
CA ALA A 13 -5.95 0.41 7.41
C ALA A 13 -6.22 -0.92 6.69
N ALA A 14 -7.47 -1.16 6.27
CA ALA A 14 -7.83 -2.36 5.52
C ALA A 14 -7.06 -2.49 4.19
N ASN A 15 -6.87 -1.38 3.47
CA ASN A 15 -6.08 -1.40 2.24
C ASN A 15 -4.59 -1.70 2.50
N LYS A 16 -4.01 -1.17 3.59
CA LYS A 16 -2.62 -1.48 3.98
C LYS A 16 -2.46 -2.96 4.30
N ASP A 17 -3.40 -3.54 5.04
CA ASP A 17 -3.40 -4.98 5.35
C ASP A 17 -3.49 -5.80 4.07
N ARG A 18 -4.40 -5.44 3.16
CA ARG A 18 -4.54 -6.09 1.86
C ARG A 18 -3.28 -5.97 0.98
N LEU A 19 -2.60 -4.83 1.01
CA LEU A 19 -1.35 -4.65 0.28
C LEU A 19 -0.24 -5.55 0.82
N ASN A 20 -0.17 -5.74 2.14
CA ASN A 20 0.78 -6.67 2.75
C ASN A 20 0.48 -8.12 2.34
N GLU A 21 -0.80 -8.54 2.32
CA GLU A 21 -1.21 -9.86 1.83
C GLU A 21 -0.81 -10.07 0.37
N LEU A 22 -1.14 -9.12 -0.51
CA LEU A 22 -0.83 -9.21 -1.94
C LEU A 22 0.67 -9.22 -2.22
N LEU A 23 1.48 -8.53 -1.40
CA LEU A 23 2.93 -8.60 -1.48
C LEU A 23 3.45 -10.00 -1.13
N ALA A 24 2.93 -10.62 -0.07
CA ALA A 24 3.31 -11.99 0.30
C ALA A 24 2.90 -13.00 -0.78
N GLU A 25 1.69 -12.87 -1.35
CA GLU A 25 1.24 -13.69 -2.49
C GLU A 25 2.15 -13.51 -3.71
N LEU A 26 2.59 -12.27 -4.01
CA LEU A 26 3.54 -12.00 -5.10
C LEU A 26 4.90 -12.65 -4.87
N GLU A 27 5.42 -12.62 -3.64
CA GLU A 27 6.68 -13.27 -3.27
C GLU A 27 6.58 -14.79 -3.48
N GLU A 28 5.49 -15.42 -3.06
CA GLU A 28 5.24 -16.85 -3.24
C GLU A 28 5.14 -17.23 -4.72
N LEU A 29 4.33 -16.50 -5.52
CA LEU A 29 4.21 -16.72 -6.96
C LEU A 29 5.56 -16.57 -7.69
N CYS A 30 6.40 -15.63 -7.27
CA CYS A 30 7.73 -15.46 -7.84
C CYS A 30 8.68 -16.62 -7.50
N LEU A 31 8.50 -17.28 -6.34
CA LEU A 31 9.29 -18.44 -5.92
C LEU A 31 8.82 -19.73 -6.58
N GLU A 32 7.53 -19.87 -6.86
CA GLU A 32 6.92 -21.08 -7.42
C GLU A 32 7.00 -21.19 -8.96
N SER A 33 7.75 -20.32 -9.64
CA SER A 33 7.82 -20.24 -11.11
C SER A 33 6.45 -20.02 -11.78
N ALA A 34 5.59 -19.22 -11.15
CA ALA A 34 4.26 -18.90 -11.65
C ALA A 34 4.30 -18.23 -13.04
N ASP A 35 3.20 -18.35 -13.78
CA ASP A 35 3.06 -17.76 -15.11
C ASP A 35 3.29 -16.24 -15.04
N VAL A 36 4.04 -15.71 -16.00
CA VAL A 36 4.38 -14.28 -16.05
C VAL A 36 3.12 -13.41 -16.18
N GLY A 37 2.03 -13.95 -16.75
CA GLY A 37 0.73 -13.29 -16.79
C GLY A 37 0.11 -13.12 -15.40
N GLU A 38 0.11 -14.18 -14.59
CA GLU A 38 -0.42 -14.16 -13.21
C GLU A 38 0.35 -13.19 -12.32
N ILE A 39 1.69 -13.18 -12.40
CA ILE A 39 2.53 -12.20 -11.69
C ILE A 39 2.21 -10.76 -12.14
N LYS A 40 1.99 -10.52 -13.44
CA LYS A 40 1.65 -9.19 -13.96
C LYS A 40 0.27 -8.71 -13.52
N GLU A 41 -0.72 -9.60 -13.49
CA GLU A 41 -2.07 -9.29 -13.01
C GLU A 41 -2.03 -8.93 -11.52
N GLN A 42 -1.30 -9.71 -10.73
CA GLN A 42 -1.15 -9.47 -9.30
C GLN A 42 -0.38 -8.16 -9.01
N ILE A 43 0.69 -7.86 -9.76
CA ILE A 43 1.37 -6.55 -9.69
C ILE A 43 0.40 -5.41 -10.03
N SER A 44 -0.45 -5.60 -11.04
CA SER A 44 -1.44 -4.58 -11.45
C SER A 44 -2.48 -4.33 -10.37
N LEU A 45 -2.96 -5.39 -9.70
CA LEU A 45 -3.88 -5.30 -8.57
C LEU A 45 -3.24 -4.57 -7.38
N THR A 46 -2.01 -4.92 -7.02
CA THR A 46 -1.24 -4.27 -5.95
C THR A 46 -1.05 -2.78 -6.23
N LYS A 47 -0.66 -2.42 -7.46
CA LYS A 47 -0.52 -1.00 -7.87
C LYS A 47 -1.83 -0.23 -7.79
N LYS A 48 -2.94 -0.85 -8.18
CA LYS A 48 -4.26 -0.21 -8.09
C LYS A 48 -4.62 0.12 -6.64
N ILE A 49 -4.46 -0.84 -5.72
CA ILE A 49 -4.79 -0.64 -4.30
C ILE A 49 -3.82 0.37 -3.65
N TYR A 50 -2.56 0.41 -4.10
CA TYR A 50 -1.60 1.44 -3.69
C TYR A 50 -2.10 2.85 -4.05
N HIS A 51 -2.52 3.06 -5.30
CA HIS A 51 -3.03 4.36 -5.74
C HIS A 51 -4.32 4.77 -5.03
N GLU A 52 -5.24 3.82 -4.80
CA GLU A 52 -6.44 4.08 -4.00
C GLU A 52 -6.09 4.49 -2.56
N SER A 53 -5.07 3.87 -1.97
CA SER A 53 -4.60 4.19 -0.62
C SER A 53 -3.94 5.55 -0.54
N ASP A 54 -3.15 5.93 -1.55
CA ASP A 54 -2.52 7.25 -1.64
C ASP A 54 -3.57 8.38 -1.78
N ALA A 55 -4.62 8.16 -2.57
CA ALA A 55 -5.75 9.09 -2.69
C ALA A 55 -6.50 9.23 -1.35
N LEU A 56 -6.82 8.12 -0.68
CA LEU A 56 -7.47 8.13 0.63
C LEU A 56 -6.61 8.82 1.70
N GLN A 57 -5.29 8.64 1.66
CA GLN A 57 -4.36 9.34 2.53
C GLN A 57 -4.39 10.84 2.27
N CYS A 58 -4.35 11.28 1.00
CA CYS A 58 -4.43 12.70 0.65
C CYS A 58 -5.73 13.32 1.16
N GLU A 59 -6.87 12.64 0.99
CA GLU A 59 -8.16 13.09 1.52
C GLU A 59 -8.18 13.15 3.04
N LEU A 60 -7.61 12.14 3.73
CA LEU A 60 -7.53 12.12 5.18
C LEU A 60 -6.70 13.30 5.71
N LEU A 61 -5.60 13.67 5.05
CA LEU A 61 -4.76 14.79 5.42
C LEU A 61 -5.43 16.17 5.27
N LEU A 62 -6.54 16.27 4.51
CA LEU A 62 -7.34 17.48 4.42
C LEU A 62 -8.28 17.66 5.62
N ASP A 63 -8.67 16.57 6.28
CA ASP A 63 -9.53 16.60 7.46
C ASP A 63 -8.75 16.73 8.78
N LEU A 64 -7.45 16.45 8.77
CA LEU A 64 -6.58 16.45 9.94
C LEU A 64 -5.79 17.77 10.05
N ASP A 65 -5.56 18.23 11.26
CA ASP A 65 -4.69 19.36 11.57
C ASP A 65 -3.60 19.01 12.59
N GLY A 66 -2.65 19.93 12.79
CA GLY A 66 -1.62 19.83 13.82
C GLY A 66 -0.85 18.51 13.84
N GLU A 67 -0.80 17.89 15.02
CA GLU A 67 -0.05 16.65 15.29
C GLU A 67 -0.65 15.43 14.59
N GLU A 68 -1.97 15.35 14.46
CA GLU A 68 -2.64 14.20 13.81
C GLU A 68 -2.28 14.13 12.32
N ARG A 69 -2.23 15.29 11.65
CA ARG A 69 -1.78 15.40 10.25
C ARG A 69 -0.32 14.99 10.10
N GLN A 70 0.54 15.43 11.00
CA GLN A 70 1.97 15.12 10.97
C GLN A 70 2.23 13.62 11.19
N SER A 71 1.54 12.99 12.16
CA SER A 71 1.62 11.55 12.40
C SER A 71 1.17 10.76 11.17
N ALA A 72 0.05 11.15 10.54
CA ALA A 72 -0.47 10.49 9.35
C ALA A 72 0.51 10.58 8.16
N ILE A 73 1.21 11.72 8.00
CA ILE A 73 2.27 11.88 6.98
C ILE A 73 3.45 10.96 7.26
N GLU A 74 3.92 10.90 8.51
CA GLU A 74 5.05 10.08 8.90
C GLU A 74 4.76 8.59 8.74
N ASP A 75 3.58 8.14 9.14
CA ASP A 75 3.16 6.74 9.00
C ASP A 75 3.03 6.34 7.53
N TRP A 76 2.50 7.23 6.68
CA TRP A 76 2.45 6.99 5.24
C TRP A 76 3.84 6.96 4.61
N SER A 77 4.73 7.86 5.03
CA SER A 77 6.11 7.91 4.55
C SER A 77 6.89 6.64 4.90
N LYS A 78 6.74 6.14 6.14
CA LYS A 78 7.32 4.86 6.57
C LYS A 78 6.78 3.70 5.74
N TRP A 79 5.46 3.63 5.57
CA TRP A 79 4.82 2.56 4.79
C TRP A 79 5.24 2.59 3.31
N ARG A 80 5.33 3.77 2.70
CA ARG A 80 5.80 3.95 1.32
C ARG A 80 7.23 3.45 1.13
N LYS A 81 8.14 3.73 2.09
CA LYS A 81 9.51 3.23 2.05
C LYS A 81 9.57 1.70 2.17
N LEU A 82 8.75 1.11 3.04
CA LEU A 82 8.65 -0.35 3.15
C LEU A 82 8.17 -0.96 1.84
N PHE A 83 7.11 -0.42 1.25
CA PHE A 83 6.57 -0.88 -0.02
C PHE A 83 7.61 -0.79 -1.16
N GLN A 84 8.30 0.34 -1.29
CA GLN A 84 9.37 0.52 -2.29
C GLN A 84 10.55 -0.45 -2.09
N THR A 85 10.83 -0.84 -0.85
CA THR A 85 11.90 -1.80 -0.55
C THR A 85 11.44 -3.24 -0.80
N ALA A 86 10.16 -3.53 -0.54
CA ALA A 86 9.52 -4.83 -0.80
C ALA A 86 9.25 -5.08 -2.30
N GLU A 87 9.16 -4.04 -3.13
CA GLU A 87 9.08 -4.18 -4.59
C GLU A 87 10.43 -4.59 -5.23
N ILE A 88 11.55 -4.55 -4.48
CA ILE A 88 12.91 -4.85 -4.97
C ILE A 88 13.63 -5.97 -4.17
N PRO A 89 13.08 -7.19 -4.08
CA PRO A 89 13.92 -8.37 -3.85
C PRO A 89 14.33 -9.17 -5.11
N SER A 90 13.84 -8.89 -6.33
CA SER A 90 14.05 -9.82 -7.46
C SER A 90 14.36 -9.23 -8.85
N VAL A 91 15.05 -8.08 -8.92
CA VAL A 91 15.68 -7.63 -10.21
C VAL A 91 17.16 -7.27 -10.01
N ARG A 92 17.79 -7.81 -8.97
CA ARG A 92 19.22 -7.62 -8.71
C ARG A 92 19.95 -8.96 -8.70
N ASN A 93 19.76 -9.75 -9.76
CA ASN A 93 20.68 -10.79 -10.23
C ASN A 93 20.15 -11.40 -11.54
N ASN A 94 20.46 -10.75 -12.67
CA ASN A 94 21.05 -11.37 -13.85
C ASN A 94 21.48 -10.29 -14.84
#